data_AF-A0A2G9S0M8-F1
#
_entry.id   AF-A0A2G9S0M8-F1
#
_cell.length_a   1.000
_cell.length_b   1.000
_cell.length_c   1.000
_cell.angle_alpha   90.00
_cell.angle_beta   90.00
_cell.angle_gamma   90.00
#
_symmetry.space_group_name_H-M   'P 1'
#
loop_
_entity.id
_entity.type
_entity.pdbx_description
1 polymer ?
#
loop_
_entity_poly.entity_id
_entity_poly.type
_entity_poly.pdbx_seq_one_letter_code
_entity_poly.pdbx_strand_id
1 'polypeptide(L)'
;NLLNIEKIQMIISFLPVLFNQLFNVLTKNNDDDYVFKTQSYEDRTVHEELSKGITSLLKCNDLNTIKLVLKHSQFLFDIIIKSMAQHLHDKDMMQVHRTKRFPTTFHAELEALVMSFSDHIIWKYKDALEETKKANLSIACFLKCCFTFMDRGFVFKMVSSCISMFSPGDGKILHQYKFEFLQEVCSHEHFVPLCLPLRSSDIPDPLTPSDSTKVYHALDMPEYTLTDDFCRKHFLIGILLREVGLALQEDQDIRHLALTALKNIMAKHSFDNRYSDKEKQAQIAVLFLPLYGILLDNMPRIFMKDFFPFTVNTSNQ
;
A
#
# COMPACT_ATOMS: atom_id res chain seq x y z
N ASN A 1 3.79 -1.75 31.71
CA ASN A 1 4.82 -0.77 32.09
C ASN A 1 6.03 -0.71 31.15
N LEU A 2 6.61 -1.81 30.66
CA LEU A 2 7.70 -1.75 29.65
C LEU A 2 7.31 -1.04 28.34
N LEU A 3 6.08 -1.27 27.85
CA LEU A 3 5.57 -0.64 26.62
C LEU A 3 5.55 0.90 26.68
N ASN A 4 5.41 1.49 27.88
CA ASN A 4 5.48 2.94 28.07
C ASN A 4 6.92 3.43 28.10
N ILE A 5 7.85 2.67 28.68
CA ILE A 5 9.27 3.04 28.75
C ILE A 5 9.90 3.02 27.35
N GLU A 6 9.60 2.01 26.52
CA GLU A 6 10.10 1.95 25.14
C GLU A 6 9.51 3.07 24.25
N LYS A 7 8.22 3.40 24.43
CA LYS A 7 7.59 4.55 23.78
C LYS A 7 8.23 5.87 24.22
N ILE A 8 8.52 6.02 25.51
CA ILE A 8 9.21 7.20 26.06
C ILE A 8 10.62 7.30 25.48
N GLN A 9 11.37 6.21 25.38
CA GLN A 9 12.73 6.21 24.84
C GLN A 9 12.77 6.56 23.35
N MET A 10 11.77 6.13 22.57
CA MET A 10 11.57 6.63 21.21
C MET A 10 11.21 8.11 21.17
N ILE A 11 10.25 8.55 22.00
CA ILE A 11 9.90 9.97 22.08
C ILE A 11 11.16 10.78 22.42
N ILE A 12 12.02 10.29 23.32
CA ILE A 12 13.34 10.87 23.64
C ILE A 12 14.29 10.88 22.45
N SER A 13 14.33 9.85 21.59
CA SER A 13 15.15 9.90 20.37
C SER A 13 14.62 10.90 19.33
N PHE A 14 13.31 11.19 19.35
CA PHE A 14 12.69 12.22 18.51
C PHE A 14 12.63 13.60 19.18
N LEU A 15 12.83 13.69 20.51
CA LEU A 15 12.76 14.93 21.27
C LEU A 15 13.78 15.96 20.76
N PRO A 16 15.03 15.64 20.36
CA PRO A 16 15.92 16.62 19.75
C PRO A 16 15.37 17.22 18.45
N VAL A 17 14.68 16.41 17.63
CA VAL A 17 14.07 16.86 16.36
C VAL A 17 12.82 17.71 16.65
N LEU A 18 11.95 17.21 17.54
CA LEU A 18 10.74 17.92 17.97
C LEU A 18 11.08 19.22 18.71
N PHE A 19 12.06 19.21 19.62
CA PHE A 19 12.55 20.40 20.32
C PHE A 19 13.27 21.35 19.38
N ASN A 20 14.09 20.90 18.43
CA ASN A 20 14.67 21.80 17.44
C ASN A 20 13.59 22.53 16.64
N GLN A 21 12.48 21.87 16.32
CA GLN A 21 11.36 22.51 15.63
C GLN A 21 10.51 23.39 16.55
N LEU A 22 10.24 22.97 17.77
CA LEU A 22 9.48 23.76 18.76
C LEU A 22 10.28 25.01 19.17
N PHE A 23 11.60 24.89 19.32
CA PHE A 23 12.51 26.00 19.58
C PHE A 23 12.58 26.94 18.37
N ASN A 24 12.66 26.44 17.14
CA ASN A 24 12.62 27.29 15.93
C ASN A 24 11.29 28.01 15.71
N VAL A 25 10.16 27.41 16.10
CA VAL A 25 8.84 28.05 16.06
C VAL A 25 8.70 29.12 17.14
N LEU A 26 9.22 28.85 18.35
CA LEU A 26 9.19 29.80 19.46
C LEU A 26 10.18 30.97 19.27
N THR A 27 11.32 30.76 18.60
CA THR A 27 12.28 31.83 18.31
C THR A 27 11.92 32.66 17.09
N LYS A 28 11.05 32.17 16.19
CA LYS A 28 10.46 32.98 15.10
C LYS A 28 9.38 33.96 15.59
N ASN A 29 8.83 33.79 16.80
CA ASN A 29 7.73 34.61 17.33
C ASN A 29 8.16 35.77 18.23
N ASN A 30 9.46 35.95 18.47
CA ASN A 30 9.97 37.14 19.13
C ASN A 30 10.60 38.04 18.08
N ASP A 31 9.77 38.90 17.48
CA ASP A 31 10.24 40.19 16.99
C ASP A 31 10.86 40.93 18.18
N ASP A 32 12.17 40.77 18.35
CA ASP A 32 13.09 41.77 18.91
C ASP A 32 14.53 41.27 18.66
N ASP A 33 14.98 41.54 17.43
CA ASP A 33 16.30 42.07 17.08
C ASP A 33 17.52 41.54 17.88
N TYR A 34 17.83 40.25 17.78
CA TYR A 34 19.21 39.76 17.94
C TYR A 34 19.58 38.73 16.87
N VAL A 35 20.58 39.13 16.09
CA VAL A 35 21.17 38.46 14.94
C VAL A 35 21.69 37.06 15.30
N PHE A 36 20.95 36.03 14.89
CA PHE A 36 21.55 34.79 14.42
C PHE A 36 21.02 34.53 13.01
N LYS A 37 21.85 34.83 12.01
CA LYS A 37 21.64 34.33 10.64
C LYS A 37 21.82 32.82 10.66
N THR A 38 20.77 32.08 11.03
CA THR A 38 20.61 30.72 10.56
C THR A 38 20.39 30.80 9.05
N GLN A 39 21.27 30.13 8.29
CA GLN A 39 21.06 29.92 6.86
C GLN A 39 19.60 29.50 6.64
N SER A 40 18.91 30.22 5.76
CA SER A 40 17.54 29.92 5.36
C SER A 40 17.52 28.56 4.67
N TYR A 41 17.43 27.49 5.46
CA TYR A 41 16.95 26.21 4.97
C TYR A 41 15.50 26.47 4.56
N GLU A 42 15.22 26.28 3.27
CA GLU A 42 13.87 26.31 2.68
C GLU A 42 12.86 25.71 3.68
N ASP A 43 11.68 26.32 3.82
CA ASP A 43 10.62 25.94 4.79
C ASP A 43 10.15 24.49 4.59
N ARG A 44 10.97 23.52 5.01
CA ARG A 44 10.65 22.10 4.98
C ARG A 44 9.61 21.79 6.03
N THR A 45 8.60 21.06 5.59
CA THR A 45 7.47 20.67 6.42
C THR A 45 7.87 19.56 7.40
N VAL A 46 7.06 19.40 8.45
CA VAL A 46 7.30 18.37 9.47
C VAL A 46 7.32 16.95 8.86
N HIS A 47 6.45 16.65 7.88
CA HIS A 47 6.38 15.32 7.27
C HIS A 47 7.58 15.01 6.38
N GLU A 48 8.14 16.01 5.69
CA GLU A 48 9.39 15.88 4.92
C GLU A 48 10.57 15.55 5.85
N GLU A 49 10.73 16.32 6.92
CA GLU A 49 11.83 16.10 7.87
C GLU A 49 11.70 14.79 8.64
N LEU A 50 10.48 14.39 9.02
CA LEU A 50 10.23 13.07 9.61
C LEU A 50 10.60 11.95 8.64
N SER A 51 10.16 12.04 7.38
CA SER A 51 10.43 11.00 6.38
C SER A 51 11.92 10.86 6.10
N LYS A 52 12.62 11.98 5.97
CA LYS A 52 14.08 12.01 5.79
C LYS A 52 14.82 11.50 7.03
N GLY A 53 14.42 11.94 8.22
CA GLY A 53 15.02 11.52 9.49
C GLY A 53 14.89 10.02 9.73
N ILE A 54 13.69 9.47 9.56
CA ILE A 54 13.46 8.02 9.71
C ILE A 54 14.23 7.23 8.66
N THR A 55 14.28 7.70 7.41
CA THR A 55 15.10 7.07 6.35
C THR A 55 16.57 7.05 6.75
N SER A 56 17.09 8.13 7.34
CA SER A 56 18.47 8.18 7.83
C SER A 56 18.72 7.19 8.97
N LEU A 57 17.74 6.99 9.87
CA LEU A 57 17.84 6.00 10.95
C LEU A 57 17.80 4.56 10.41
N LEU A 58 17.06 4.29 9.34
CA LEU A 58 17.06 2.97 8.70
C LEU A 58 18.37 2.70 7.94
N LYS A 59 19.05 3.74 7.47
CA LYS A 59 20.34 3.64 6.78
C LYS A 59 21.53 3.65 7.72
N CYS A 60 21.34 3.90 9.02
CA CYS A 60 22.44 3.80 9.96
C CYS A 60 22.77 2.32 10.17
N ASN A 61 24.06 1.97 10.23
CA ASN A 61 24.49 0.58 10.42
C ASN A 61 24.27 0.07 11.86
N ASP A 62 23.38 0.68 12.63
CA ASP A 62 23.03 0.25 13.99
C ASP A 62 21.78 -0.63 13.99
N LEU A 63 21.99 -1.93 14.24
CA LEU A 63 20.94 -2.95 14.26
C LEU A 63 19.87 -2.68 15.32
N ASN A 64 20.23 -2.08 16.46
CA ASN A 64 19.28 -1.79 17.53
C ASN A 64 18.34 -0.65 17.12
N THR A 65 18.88 0.42 16.54
CA THR A 65 18.09 1.51 15.97
C THR A 65 17.15 1.00 14.89
N ILE A 66 17.64 0.22 13.92
CA ILE A 66 16.79 -0.36 12.86
C ILE A 66 15.65 -1.18 13.47
N LYS A 67 15.96 -2.09 14.41
CA LYS A 67 14.95 -2.92 15.07
C LYS A 67 13.88 -2.09 15.79
N LEU A 68 14.29 -1.02 16.48
CA LEU A 68 13.37 -0.10 17.15
C LEU A 68 12.47 0.65 16.16
N VAL A 69 13.04 1.14 15.06
CA VAL A 69 12.29 1.80 13.98
C VAL A 69 11.26 0.85 13.37
N LEU A 70 11.63 -0.40 13.07
CA LEU A 70 10.70 -1.42 12.57
C LEU A 70 9.57 -1.70 13.59
N LYS A 71 9.93 -1.90 14.86
CA LYS A 71 9.00 -2.17 15.97
C LYS A 71 7.96 -1.06 16.17
N HIS A 72 8.32 0.19 15.89
CA HIS A 72 7.44 1.33 16.09
C HIS A 72 7.00 2.05 14.81
N SER A 73 7.24 1.43 13.66
CA SER A 73 6.80 1.85 12.33
C SER A 73 5.40 2.45 12.30
N GLN A 74 4.39 1.79 12.88
CA GLN A 74 3.01 2.30 12.95
C GLN A 74 2.93 3.73 13.48
N PHE A 75 3.58 4.01 14.62
CA PHE A 75 3.57 5.34 15.23
C PHE A 75 4.26 6.38 14.33
N LEU A 76 5.37 5.98 13.69
CA LEU A 76 6.14 6.84 12.80
C LEU A 76 5.34 7.23 11.55
N PHE A 77 4.65 6.27 10.95
CA PHE A 77 3.77 6.53 9.82
C PHE A 77 2.53 7.33 10.22
N ASP A 78 1.96 7.08 11.40
CA ASP A 78 0.81 7.85 11.91
C ASP A 78 1.15 9.34 12.09
N ILE A 79 2.36 9.67 12.60
CA ILE A 79 2.78 11.06 12.77
C ILE A 79 3.06 11.74 11.43
N ILE A 80 3.59 11.02 10.44
CA ILE A 80 3.76 11.53 9.06
C ILE A 80 2.39 11.85 8.46
N ILE A 81 1.42 10.93 8.52
CA ILE A 81 0.07 11.14 7.98
C ILE A 81 -0.62 12.33 8.66
N LYS A 82 -0.54 12.44 9.99
CA LYS A 82 -1.13 13.58 10.73
C LYS A 82 -0.48 14.89 10.33
N SER A 83 0.85 14.91 10.16
CA SER A 83 1.58 16.08 9.69
C SER A 83 1.21 16.47 8.25
N MET A 84 1.02 15.49 7.35
CA MET A 84 0.53 15.73 5.99
C MET A 84 -0.87 16.34 6.02
N ALA A 85 -1.79 15.78 6.82
CA ALA A 85 -3.14 16.29 6.96
C ALA A 85 -3.17 17.72 7.53
N GLN A 86 -2.36 17.99 8.55
CA GLN A 86 -2.22 19.33 9.14
C GLN A 86 -1.70 20.33 8.10
N HIS A 87 -0.65 19.99 7.36
CA HIS A 87 -0.12 20.85 6.30
C HIS A 87 -1.17 21.19 5.22
N LEU A 88 -1.93 20.18 4.77
CA LEU A 88 -2.97 20.39 3.77
C LEU A 88 -4.12 21.25 4.30
N HIS A 89 -4.43 21.14 5.59
CA HIS A 89 -5.43 21.99 6.24
C HIS A 89 -4.95 23.44 6.36
N ASP A 90 -3.75 23.65 6.90
CA ASP A 90 -3.18 24.99 7.15
C ASP A 90 -2.94 25.80 5.87
N LYS A 91 -2.66 25.11 4.76
CA LYS A 91 -2.46 25.72 3.43
C LYS A 91 -3.70 25.72 2.55
N ASP A 92 -4.86 25.26 3.07
CA ASP A 92 -6.12 25.09 2.32
C ASP A 92 -5.97 24.29 1.00
N MET A 93 -5.06 23.31 1.01
CA MET A 93 -4.72 22.50 -0.17
C MET A 93 -5.67 21.30 -0.35
N MET A 94 -6.63 21.11 0.56
CA MET A 94 -7.58 19.99 0.49
C MET A 94 -8.49 20.06 -0.74
N GLN A 95 -8.78 21.27 -1.24
CA GLN A 95 -9.57 21.49 -2.45
C GLN A 95 -8.72 21.43 -3.74
N VAL A 96 -7.39 21.48 -3.61
CA VAL A 96 -6.46 21.40 -4.74
C VAL A 96 -6.41 19.96 -5.26
N HIS A 97 -6.20 19.80 -6.56
CA HIS A 97 -6.02 18.49 -7.18
C HIS A 97 -4.86 17.73 -6.53
N ARG A 98 -5.06 16.43 -6.26
CA ARG A 98 -4.12 15.58 -5.50
C ARG A 98 -2.68 15.63 -6.02
N THR A 99 -2.50 15.71 -7.34
CA THR A 99 -1.17 15.78 -7.99
C THR A 99 -0.35 17.03 -7.67
N LYS A 100 -0.98 18.10 -7.15
CA LYS A 100 -0.33 19.37 -6.83
C LYS A 100 -0.23 19.65 -5.33
N ARG A 101 -0.67 18.71 -4.48
CA ARG A 101 -0.76 18.89 -3.03
C ARG A 101 0.58 18.81 -2.31
N PHE A 102 1.52 18.05 -2.87
CA PHE A 102 2.85 17.84 -2.31
C PHE A 102 3.92 18.01 -3.39
N PRO A 103 5.11 18.50 -3.04
CA PRO A 103 6.21 18.65 -3.99
C PRO A 103 6.78 17.29 -4.41
N THR A 104 7.38 17.20 -5.60
CA THR A 104 8.01 15.98 -6.12
C THR A 104 9.19 15.51 -5.28
N THR A 105 9.86 16.43 -4.58
CA THR A 105 10.92 16.12 -3.59
C THR A 105 10.39 15.25 -2.47
N PHE A 106 9.23 15.59 -1.89
CA PHE A 106 8.61 14.78 -0.84
C PHE A 106 8.17 13.40 -1.36
N HIS A 107 7.71 13.31 -2.60
CA HIS A 107 7.37 12.01 -3.22
C HIS A 107 8.60 11.09 -3.29
N ALA A 108 9.76 11.61 -3.70
CA ALA A 108 11.00 10.86 -3.74
C ALA A 108 11.50 10.46 -2.34
N GLU A 109 11.34 11.34 -1.34
CA GLU A 109 11.68 11.05 0.06
C GLU A 109 10.79 9.93 0.64
N LEU A 110 9.48 9.95 0.38
CA LEU A 110 8.57 8.88 0.79
C LEU A 110 8.84 7.56 0.09
N GLU A 111 9.17 7.59 -1.21
CA GLU A 111 9.58 6.39 -1.95
C GLU A 111 10.83 5.78 -1.31
N ALA A 112 11.86 6.59 -1.03
CA ALA A 112 13.06 6.13 -0.35
C ALA A 112 12.79 5.56 1.06
N LEU A 113 11.89 6.20 1.83
CA LEU A 113 11.49 5.74 3.16
C LEU A 113 10.82 4.37 3.09
N VAL A 114 9.79 4.23 2.26
CA VAL A 114 9.03 2.99 2.14
C VAL A 114 9.89 1.86 1.61
N MET A 115 10.71 2.11 0.59
CA MET A 115 11.63 1.10 0.06
C MET A 115 12.67 0.68 1.10
N SER A 116 13.20 1.63 1.90
CA SER A 116 14.14 1.29 2.97
C SER A 116 13.50 0.41 4.05
N PHE A 117 12.24 0.65 4.42
CA PHE A 117 11.52 -0.27 5.31
C PHE A 117 11.34 -1.64 4.68
N SER A 118 10.93 -1.70 3.41
CA SER A 118 10.70 -2.95 2.70
C SER A 118 11.98 -3.78 2.55
N ASP A 119 13.13 -3.16 2.26
CA ASP A 119 14.44 -3.84 2.22
C ASP A 119 14.74 -4.52 3.57
N HIS A 120 14.54 -3.80 4.68
CA HIS A 120 14.77 -4.34 6.01
C HIS A 120 13.77 -5.43 6.39
N ILE A 121 12.52 -5.37 5.91
CA ILE A 121 11.52 -6.42 6.11
C ILE A 121 12.00 -7.72 5.45
N ILE A 122 12.35 -7.66 4.15
CA ILE A 122 12.80 -8.84 3.40
C ILE A 122 14.11 -9.38 3.97
N TRP A 123 15.03 -8.52 4.38
CA TRP A 123 16.32 -8.96 4.89
C TRP A 123 16.25 -9.56 6.31
N LYS A 124 15.38 -9.01 7.18
CA LYS A 124 15.36 -9.35 8.63
C LYS A 124 14.21 -10.25 9.05
N TYR A 125 13.32 -10.67 8.15
CA TYR A 125 12.11 -11.40 8.56
C TYR A 125 12.39 -12.63 9.42
N LYS A 126 13.51 -13.35 9.19
CA LYS A 126 13.87 -14.54 10.00
C LYS A 126 14.33 -14.18 11.42
N ASP A 127 15.02 -13.05 11.59
CA ASP A 127 15.64 -12.66 12.86
C ASP A 127 14.74 -11.79 13.74
N ALA A 128 13.76 -11.10 13.12
CA ALA A 128 12.90 -10.13 13.77
C ALA A 128 11.45 -10.21 13.24
N LEU A 129 10.85 -11.40 13.38
CA LEU A 129 9.51 -11.70 12.83
C LEU A 129 8.43 -10.71 13.29
N GLU A 130 8.39 -10.39 14.58
CA GLU A 130 7.36 -9.50 15.13
C GLU A 130 7.53 -8.06 14.62
N GLU A 131 8.77 -7.56 14.59
CA GLU A 131 9.06 -6.20 14.12
C GLU A 131 8.83 -6.06 12.61
N THR A 132 9.27 -7.03 11.82
CA THR A 132 9.09 -7.01 10.35
C THR A 132 7.64 -7.21 9.95
N LYS A 133 6.89 -8.10 10.63
CA LYS A 133 5.44 -8.23 10.43
C LYS A 133 4.71 -6.92 10.70
N LYS A 134 5.03 -6.28 11.84
CA LYS A 134 4.43 -4.99 12.20
C LYS A 134 4.80 -3.89 11.23
N ALA A 135 6.06 -3.84 10.78
CA ALA A 135 6.51 -2.88 9.77
C ALA A 135 5.76 -3.08 8.45
N ASN A 136 5.62 -4.31 7.96
CA ASN A 136 4.88 -4.62 6.75
C ASN A 136 3.43 -4.13 6.81
N LEU A 137 2.71 -4.45 7.89
CA LEU A 137 1.34 -3.97 8.08
C LEU A 137 1.28 -2.44 8.19
N SER A 138 2.26 -1.82 8.84
CA SER A 138 2.31 -0.37 9.01
C SER A 138 2.52 0.37 7.69
N ILE A 139 3.35 -0.16 6.78
CA ILE A 139 3.49 0.39 5.41
C ILE A 139 2.17 0.25 4.66
N ALA A 140 1.51 -0.91 4.74
CA ALA A 140 0.24 -1.13 4.07
C ALA A 140 -0.84 -0.15 4.55
N CYS A 141 -0.97 0.04 5.87
CA CYS A 141 -1.84 1.05 6.48
C CYS A 141 -1.48 2.47 6.04
N PHE A 142 -0.19 2.81 5.99
CA PHE A 142 0.30 4.11 5.55
C PHE A 142 -0.11 4.40 4.11
N LEU A 143 0.20 3.49 3.17
CA LEU A 143 -0.15 3.64 1.76
C LEU A 143 -1.66 3.68 1.54
N LYS A 144 -2.43 2.88 2.31
CA LYS A 144 -3.89 2.95 2.33
C LYS A 144 -4.37 4.37 2.68
N CYS A 145 -3.79 4.99 3.72
CA CYS A 145 -4.11 6.37 4.10
C CYS A 145 -3.66 7.40 3.05
N CYS A 146 -2.55 7.15 2.35
CA CYS A 146 -2.05 8.05 1.30
C CYS A 146 -3.03 8.22 0.13
N PHE A 147 -3.91 7.26 -0.16
CA PHE A 147 -4.96 7.42 -1.19
C PHE A 147 -5.89 8.62 -0.95
N THR A 148 -6.05 9.04 0.30
CA THR A 148 -6.86 10.20 0.67
C THR A 148 -6.14 11.50 0.31
N PHE A 149 -4.84 11.57 0.61
CA PHE A 149 -4.06 12.81 0.59
C PHE A 149 -3.26 13.04 -0.69
N MET A 150 -2.66 11.99 -1.26
CA MET A 150 -1.66 12.07 -2.33
C MET A 150 -2.23 11.67 -3.69
N ASP A 151 -1.44 11.90 -4.76
CA ASP A 151 -1.75 11.38 -6.08
C ASP A 151 -1.93 9.84 -6.06
N ARG A 152 -3.03 9.37 -6.65
CA ARG A 152 -3.36 7.93 -6.64
C ARG A 152 -2.41 7.12 -7.52
N GLY A 153 -1.95 7.70 -8.63
CA GLY A 153 -0.96 7.08 -9.51
C GLY A 153 0.37 6.84 -8.80
N PHE A 154 0.82 7.83 -8.02
CA PHE A 154 1.98 7.68 -7.15
C PHE A 154 1.79 6.58 -6.10
N VAL A 155 0.65 6.55 -5.39
CA VAL A 155 0.40 5.51 -4.38
C VAL A 155 0.34 4.12 -5.04
N PHE A 156 -0.27 3.98 -6.22
CA PHE A 156 -0.24 2.73 -7.00
C PHE A 156 1.20 2.31 -7.34
N LYS A 157 2.05 3.24 -7.78
CA LYS A 157 3.48 2.97 -8.01
C LYS A 157 4.14 2.42 -6.74
N MET A 158 3.94 3.04 -5.58
CA MET A 158 4.51 2.58 -4.31
C MET A 158 4.04 1.17 -3.93
N VAL A 159 2.73 0.90 -4.07
CA VAL A 159 2.16 -0.43 -3.84
C VAL A 159 2.82 -1.46 -4.76
N SER A 160 2.99 -1.14 -6.05
CA SER A 160 3.67 -2.02 -7.01
C SER A 160 5.12 -2.28 -6.60
N SER A 161 5.85 -1.24 -6.18
CA SER A 161 7.24 -1.36 -5.75
C SER A 161 7.37 -2.27 -4.52
N CYS A 162 6.51 -2.13 -3.51
CA CYS A 162 6.51 -3.02 -2.35
C CYS A 162 6.22 -4.48 -2.73
N ILE A 163 5.22 -4.73 -3.60
CA ILE A 163 4.88 -6.08 -4.04
C ILE A 163 6.01 -6.73 -4.85
N SER A 164 6.72 -5.95 -5.67
CA SER A 164 7.82 -6.45 -6.49
C SER A 164 9.04 -6.96 -5.69
N MET A 165 9.09 -6.68 -4.39
CA MET A 165 10.17 -7.16 -3.51
C MET A 165 9.98 -8.62 -3.07
N PHE A 166 8.77 -9.15 -3.18
CA PHE A 166 8.48 -10.54 -2.88
C PHE A 166 8.66 -11.39 -4.15
N SER A 167 9.45 -12.45 -4.06
CA SER A 167 9.82 -13.30 -5.20
C SER A 167 9.05 -14.62 -5.21
N PRO A 168 8.77 -15.20 -6.39
CA PRO A 168 8.36 -16.60 -6.50
C PRO A 168 9.41 -17.50 -5.83
N GLY A 169 8.97 -18.47 -5.03
CA GLY A 169 9.87 -19.31 -4.22
C GLY A 169 10.30 -18.74 -2.86
N ASP A 170 9.84 -17.54 -2.49
CA ASP A 170 10.01 -17.04 -1.12
C ASP A 170 9.35 -17.97 -0.09
N GLY A 171 9.88 -17.97 1.14
CA GLY A 171 9.29 -18.75 2.22
C GLY A 171 7.84 -18.33 2.55
N LYS A 172 7.06 -19.25 3.13
CA LYS A 172 5.64 -19.04 3.51
C LYS A 172 5.39 -17.73 4.28
N ILE A 173 6.33 -17.31 5.13
CA ILE A 173 6.20 -16.08 5.93
C ILE A 173 6.18 -14.81 5.06
N LEU A 174 7.04 -14.75 4.03
CA LEU A 174 7.06 -13.61 3.11
C LEU A 174 5.82 -13.59 2.22
N HIS A 175 5.34 -14.76 1.80
CA HIS A 175 4.02 -14.88 1.15
C HIS A 175 2.90 -14.36 2.07
N GLN A 176 2.93 -14.71 3.36
CA GLN A 176 2.00 -14.17 4.34
C GLN A 176 2.06 -12.65 4.43
N TYR A 177 3.26 -12.06 4.50
CA TYR A 177 3.42 -10.60 4.49
C TYR A 177 2.85 -9.96 3.22
N LYS A 178 3.12 -10.54 2.04
CA LYS A 178 2.60 -10.06 0.76
C LYS A 178 1.07 -10.01 0.74
N PHE A 179 0.41 -11.08 1.15
CA PHE A 179 -1.06 -11.13 1.13
C PHE A 179 -1.69 -10.31 2.26
N GLU A 180 -1.10 -10.26 3.46
CA GLU A 180 -1.54 -9.35 4.53
C GLU A 180 -1.45 -7.88 4.08
N PHE A 181 -0.37 -7.50 3.38
CA PHE A 181 -0.20 -6.18 2.78
C PHE A 181 -1.28 -5.88 1.73
N LEU A 182 -1.50 -6.80 0.78
CA LEU A 182 -2.53 -6.63 -0.26
C LEU A 182 -3.93 -6.53 0.34
N GLN A 183 -4.25 -7.36 1.33
CA GLN A 183 -5.53 -7.30 2.04
C GLN A 183 -5.74 -5.93 2.68
N GLU A 184 -4.73 -5.41 3.37
CA GLU A 184 -4.83 -4.11 4.03
C GLU A 184 -5.05 -2.99 3.02
N VAL A 185 -4.24 -2.90 1.95
CA VAL A 185 -4.37 -1.87 0.90
C VAL A 185 -5.71 -1.99 0.16
N CYS A 186 -6.12 -3.20 -0.20
CA CYS A 186 -7.41 -3.45 -0.88
C CYS A 186 -8.62 -3.26 0.05
N SER A 187 -8.41 -3.19 1.36
CA SER A 187 -9.48 -2.91 2.32
C SER A 187 -9.91 -1.44 2.35
N HIS A 188 -9.31 -0.56 1.53
CA HIS A 188 -9.66 0.86 1.49
C HIS A 188 -11.17 1.08 1.25
N GLU A 189 -11.76 2.05 1.95
CA GLU A 189 -13.19 2.36 1.86
C GLU A 189 -13.65 2.69 0.44
N HIS A 190 -12.77 3.23 -0.40
CA HIS A 190 -13.04 3.55 -1.80
C HIS A 190 -12.42 2.53 -2.78
N PHE A 191 -12.20 1.28 -2.37
CA PHE A 191 -11.60 0.24 -3.22
C PHE A 191 -12.28 0.10 -4.58
N VAL A 192 -13.61 -0.04 -4.62
CA VAL A 192 -14.35 -0.19 -5.89
C VAL A 192 -14.12 1.02 -6.80
N PRO A 193 -14.35 2.28 -6.37
CA PRO A 193 -13.97 3.46 -7.16
C PRO A 193 -12.51 3.50 -7.62
N LEU A 194 -11.56 3.00 -6.80
CA LEU A 194 -10.14 2.95 -7.15
C LEU A 194 -9.82 1.87 -8.19
N CYS A 195 -10.68 0.86 -8.34
CA CYS A 195 -10.56 -0.19 -9.34
C CYS A 195 -11.26 0.15 -10.65
N LEU A 196 -12.06 1.21 -10.70
CA LEU A 196 -12.71 1.63 -11.95
C LEU A 196 -11.74 2.46 -12.80
N PRO A 197 -11.83 2.38 -14.15
CA PRO A 197 -11.02 3.22 -15.02
C PRO A 197 -11.21 4.68 -14.63
N LEU A 198 -10.11 5.38 -14.36
CA LEU A 198 -10.16 6.82 -14.14
C LEU A 198 -10.84 7.43 -15.36
N ARG A 199 -11.92 8.19 -15.15
CA ARG A 199 -12.49 9.03 -16.20
C ARG A 199 -11.36 9.96 -16.63
N SER A 200 -10.77 9.68 -17.79
CA SER A 200 -9.85 10.61 -18.44
C SER A 200 -10.67 11.88 -18.64
N SER A 201 -10.38 12.89 -17.83
CA SER A 201 -10.96 14.23 -17.95
C SER A 201 -10.75 14.71 -19.37
N ASP A 202 -11.85 14.89 -20.10
CA ASP A 202 -12.05 15.81 -21.22
C ASP A 202 -10.77 16.27 -21.93
N ILE A 203 -10.24 15.44 -22.81
CA ILE A 203 -9.54 15.94 -23.99
C ILE A 203 -10.64 16.20 -25.02
N PRO A 204 -10.93 17.45 -25.40
CA PRO A 204 -11.81 17.70 -26.53
C PRO A 204 -11.04 17.31 -27.79
N ASP A 205 -11.16 16.05 -28.19
CA ASP A 205 -10.67 15.61 -29.48
C ASP A 205 -11.69 16.11 -30.54
N PRO A 206 -11.33 17.00 -31.48
CA PRO A 206 -12.30 17.72 -32.33
C PRO A 206 -13.00 16.85 -33.40
N LEU A 207 -12.88 15.53 -33.36
CA LEU A 207 -13.27 14.64 -34.46
C LEU A 207 -14.31 13.58 -34.14
N THR A 208 -15.01 13.66 -33.00
CA THR A 208 -16.18 12.79 -32.77
C THR A 208 -17.42 13.60 -32.36
N PRO A 209 -18.56 13.43 -33.05
CA PRO A 209 -19.77 14.16 -32.74
C PRO A 209 -20.25 13.82 -31.34
N SER A 210 -20.70 14.88 -30.67
CA SER A 210 -21.24 14.93 -29.32
C SER A 210 -22.50 14.08 -29.20
N ASP A 211 -22.36 12.84 -28.73
CA ASP A 211 -23.46 12.05 -28.18
C ASP A 211 -23.34 12.02 -26.65
N SER A 212 -24.20 12.81 -26.02
CA SER A 212 -24.52 12.84 -24.60
C SER A 212 -25.24 11.56 -24.13
N THR A 213 -24.78 10.38 -24.59
CA THR A 213 -25.36 9.06 -24.29
C THR A 213 -24.31 7.94 -24.20
N LYS A 214 -23.01 8.25 -24.05
CA LYS A 214 -21.97 7.24 -23.73
C LYS A 214 -21.95 6.91 -22.23
N VAL A 215 -23.13 6.55 -21.71
CA VAL A 215 -23.34 5.89 -20.43
C VAL A 215 -22.91 4.43 -20.64
N TYR A 216 -21.69 4.10 -20.21
CA TYR A 216 -21.21 2.72 -20.04
C TYR A 216 -21.38 1.79 -21.25
N HIS A 217 -20.64 2.00 -22.34
CA HIS A 217 -20.27 0.86 -23.20
C HIS A 217 -19.18 0.04 -22.49
N ALA A 218 -19.59 -0.61 -21.40
CA ALA A 218 -18.94 -1.77 -20.83
C ALA A 218 -19.34 -2.98 -21.68
N LEU A 219 -18.76 -3.11 -22.88
CA LEU A 219 -18.88 -4.32 -23.72
C LEU A 219 -17.84 -4.28 -24.86
N ASP A 220 -16.58 -3.96 -24.54
CA ASP A 220 -15.54 -4.87 -25.02
C ASP A 220 -15.60 -6.05 -24.04
N MET A 221 -15.80 -7.25 -24.56
CA MET A 221 -16.03 -8.48 -23.78
C MET A 221 -15.11 -8.55 -22.56
N PRO A 222 -15.61 -8.85 -21.36
CA PRO A 222 -14.74 -9.07 -20.22
C PRO A 222 -13.86 -10.28 -20.53
N GLU A 223 -12.59 -10.02 -20.80
CA GLU A 223 -11.60 -11.06 -21.00
C GLU A 223 -11.54 -11.89 -19.72
N TYR A 224 -11.84 -13.19 -19.83
CA TYR A 224 -11.58 -14.16 -18.77
C TYR A 224 -10.08 -14.26 -18.43
N THR A 225 -9.25 -13.58 -19.21
CA THR A 225 -7.80 -13.54 -19.13
C THR A 225 -7.36 -12.27 -18.40
N LEU A 226 -6.44 -12.42 -17.45
CA LEU A 226 -5.81 -11.29 -16.79
C LEU A 226 -4.75 -10.67 -17.72
N THR A 227 -5.12 -9.64 -18.48
CA THR A 227 -4.20 -8.94 -19.39
C THR A 227 -3.46 -7.78 -18.71
N ASP A 228 -2.33 -7.36 -19.30
CA ASP A 228 -1.62 -6.17 -18.82
C ASP A 228 -2.46 -4.89 -18.94
N ASP A 229 -3.32 -4.81 -19.96
CA ASP A 229 -4.27 -3.71 -20.11
C ASP A 229 -5.31 -3.70 -18.98
N PHE A 230 -5.87 -4.87 -18.64
CA PHE A 230 -6.74 -5.00 -17.46
C PHE A 230 -6.03 -4.53 -16.19
N CYS A 231 -4.80 -4.99 -15.93
CA CYS A 231 -4.05 -4.58 -14.75
C CYS A 231 -3.72 -3.08 -14.73
N ARG A 232 -3.55 -2.43 -15.90
CA ARG A 232 -3.35 -0.97 -15.97
C ARG A 232 -4.65 -0.20 -15.68
N LYS A 233 -5.78 -0.66 -16.22
CA LYS A 233 -7.10 -0.03 -16.04
C LYS A 233 -7.66 -0.24 -14.64
N HIS A 234 -7.39 -1.41 -14.05
CA HIS A 234 -7.97 -1.89 -12.80
C HIS A 234 -6.86 -2.24 -11.80
N PHE A 235 -5.98 -1.29 -11.48
CA PHE A 235 -4.71 -1.55 -10.78
C PHE A 235 -4.81 -2.43 -9.53
N LEU A 236 -5.61 -2.04 -8.52
CA LEU A 236 -5.63 -2.76 -7.23
C LEU A 236 -6.17 -4.20 -7.35
N ILE A 237 -7.24 -4.40 -8.11
CA ILE A 237 -7.76 -5.75 -8.35
C ILE A 237 -6.84 -6.53 -9.31
N GLY A 238 -6.25 -5.86 -10.30
CA GLY A 238 -5.31 -6.45 -11.24
C GLY A 238 -4.05 -6.98 -10.58
N ILE A 239 -3.43 -6.23 -9.67
CA ILE A 239 -2.26 -6.69 -8.91
C ILE A 239 -2.64 -7.80 -7.93
N LEU A 240 -3.81 -7.71 -7.28
CA LEU A 240 -4.31 -8.77 -6.41
C LEU A 240 -4.50 -10.09 -7.18
N LEU A 241 -5.19 -10.05 -8.32
CA LEU A 241 -5.44 -11.24 -9.14
C LEU A 241 -4.14 -11.81 -9.73
N ARG A 242 -3.19 -10.95 -10.12
CA ARG A 242 -1.86 -11.36 -10.58
C ARG A 242 -1.13 -12.15 -9.51
N GLU A 243 -1.07 -11.62 -8.28
CA GLU A 243 -0.40 -12.28 -7.17
C GLU A 243 -1.12 -13.57 -6.72
N VAL A 244 -2.45 -13.61 -6.79
CA VAL A 244 -3.21 -14.86 -6.57
C VAL A 244 -2.85 -15.89 -7.63
N GLY A 245 -2.81 -15.53 -8.91
CA GLY A 245 -2.46 -16.42 -10.00
C GLY A 245 -1.05 -17.02 -9.84
N LEU A 246 -0.08 -16.20 -9.44
CA LEU A 246 1.28 -16.67 -9.11
C LEU A 246 1.27 -17.61 -7.90
N ALA A 247 0.59 -17.23 -6.82
CA ALA A 247 0.53 -18.04 -5.60
C ALA A 247 -0.19 -19.38 -5.78
N LEU A 248 -1.08 -19.51 -6.76
CA LEU A 248 -1.71 -20.80 -7.11
C LEU A 248 -0.72 -21.80 -7.72
N GLN A 249 0.44 -21.34 -8.19
CA GLN A 249 1.51 -22.19 -8.68
C GLN A 249 2.39 -22.76 -7.56
N GLU A 250 2.32 -22.17 -6.37
CA GLU A 250 3.11 -22.51 -5.18
C GLU A 250 2.49 -23.66 -4.36
N ASP A 251 3.11 -24.01 -3.24
CA ASP A 251 2.65 -25.05 -2.31
C ASP A 251 1.25 -24.80 -1.74
N GLN A 252 0.59 -25.89 -1.30
CA GLN A 252 -0.79 -25.89 -0.82
C GLN A 252 -1.07 -24.79 0.23
N ASP A 253 -0.16 -24.57 1.17
CA ASP A 253 -0.31 -23.55 2.21
C ASP A 253 -0.35 -22.12 1.64
N ILE A 254 0.47 -21.85 0.62
CA ILE A 254 0.53 -20.55 -0.06
C ILE A 254 -0.72 -20.35 -0.91
N ARG A 255 -1.21 -21.40 -1.58
CA ARG A 255 -2.48 -21.37 -2.31
C ARG A 255 -3.65 -21.00 -1.39
N HIS A 256 -3.74 -21.64 -0.23
CA HIS A 256 -4.80 -21.37 0.75
C HIS A 256 -4.74 -19.96 1.31
N LEU A 257 -3.53 -19.44 1.58
CA LEU A 257 -3.32 -18.06 2.01
C LEU A 257 -3.84 -17.06 0.97
N ALA A 258 -3.46 -17.24 -0.30
CA ALA A 258 -3.89 -16.39 -1.41
C ALA A 258 -5.43 -16.41 -1.62
N LEU A 259 -6.02 -17.60 -1.64
CA LEU A 259 -7.47 -17.77 -1.79
C LEU A 259 -8.25 -17.20 -0.60
N THR A 260 -7.72 -17.34 0.61
CA THR A 260 -8.33 -16.74 1.81
C THR A 260 -8.30 -15.21 1.74
N ALA A 261 -7.17 -14.63 1.33
CA ALA A 261 -7.03 -13.19 1.16
C ALA A 261 -8.03 -12.65 0.13
N LEU A 262 -8.12 -13.29 -1.04
CA LEU A 262 -9.08 -12.94 -2.08
C LEU A 262 -10.53 -13.07 -1.60
N LYS A 263 -10.88 -14.19 -0.95
CA LYS A 263 -12.23 -14.41 -0.40
C LYS A 263 -12.63 -13.31 0.58
N ASN A 264 -11.72 -12.89 1.46
CA ASN A 264 -12.00 -11.86 2.46
C ASN A 264 -12.26 -10.50 1.81
N ILE A 265 -11.51 -10.15 0.76
CA ILE A 265 -11.72 -8.92 -0.02
C ILE A 265 -13.06 -8.98 -0.75
N MET A 266 -13.36 -10.08 -1.45
CA MET A 266 -14.64 -10.28 -2.13
C MET A 266 -15.83 -10.18 -1.16
N ALA A 267 -15.73 -10.85 -0.01
CA ALA A 267 -16.77 -10.81 1.02
C ALA A 267 -17.00 -9.38 1.52
N LYS A 268 -15.92 -8.63 1.81
CA LYS A 268 -16.02 -7.24 2.25
C LYS A 268 -16.80 -6.36 1.27
N HIS A 269 -16.59 -6.52 -0.04
CA HIS A 269 -17.27 -5.70 -1.05
C HIS A 269 -18.69 -6.18 -1.35
N SER A 270 -18.93 -7.49 -1.28
CA SER A 270 -20.26 -8.08 -1.44
C SER A 270 -21.22 -7.63 -0.33
N PHE A 271 -20.73 -7.54 0.91
CA PHE A 271 -21.52 -7.10 2.08
C PHE A 271 -21.50 -5.60 2.36
N ASP A 272 -20.95 -4.78 1.46
CA ASP A 272 -20.94 -3.33 1.64
C ASP A 272 -22.29 -2.72 1.24
N ASN A 273 -22.98 -2.13 2.23
CA ASN A 273 -24.30 -1.55 2.06
C ASN A 273 -24.39 -0.47 0.96
N ARG A 274 -23.26 0.17 0.60
CA ARG A 274 -23.23 1.17 -0.49
C ARG A 274 -23.46 0.56 -1.87
N TYR A 275 -23.25 -0.75 -1.99
CA TYR A 275 -23.36 -1.51 -3.22
C TYR A 275 -24.48 -2.56 -3.18
N SER A 276 -25.46 -2.49 -2.27
CA SER A 276 -26.53 -3.50 -2.18
C SER A 276 -27.44 -3.59 -3.43
N ASP A 277 -27.36 -2.61 -4.33
CA ASP A 277 -28.07 -2.63 -5.60
C ASP A 277 -27.53 -3.71 -6.57
N LYS A 278 -28.43 -4.40 -7.26
CA LYS A 278 -28.08 -5.54 -8.13
C LYS A 278 -27.20 -5.14 -9.32
N GLU A 279 -27.43 -3.97 -9.91
CA GLU A 279 -26.62 -3.50 -11.04
C GLU A 279 -25.21 -3.17 -10.57
N LYS A 280 -25.07 -2.51 -9.41
CA LYS A 280 -23.75 -2.26 -8.79
C LYS A 280 -23.02 -3.54 -8.45
N GLN A 281 -23.71 -4.55 -7.90
CA GLN A 281 -23.11 -5.87 -7.63
C GLN A 281 -22.64 -6.55 -8.91
N ALA A 282 -23.42 -6.50 -10.00
CA ALA A 282 -23.01 -7.03 -11.29
C ALA A 282 -21.74 -6.33 -11.81
N GLN A 283 -21.66 -5.01 -11.69
CA GLN A 283 -20.47 -4.24 -12.08
C GLN A 283 -19.24 -4.59 -11.24
N ILE A 284 -19.41 -4.80 -9.92
CA ILE A 284 -18.32 -5.27 -9.05
C ILE A 284 -17.89 -6.68 -9.45
N ALA A 285 -18.83 -7.58 -9.73
CA ALA A 285 -18.53 -8.95 -10.13
C ALA A 285 -17.68 -9.00 -11.42
N VAL A 286 -17.91 -8.07 -12.36
CA VAL A 286 -17.10 -7.95 -13.58
C VAL A 286 -15.62 -7.71 -13.27
N LEU A 287 -15.28 -6.99 -12.19
CA LEU A 287 -13.88 -6.78 -11.78
C LEU A 287 -13.18 -8.08 -11.39
N PHE A 288 -13.93 -9.12 -11.02
CA PHE A 288 -13.40 -10.42 -10.63
C PHE A 288 -13.47 -11.47 -11.77
N LEU A 289 -13.97 -11.12 -12.96
CA LEU A 289 -14.09 -12.09 -14.07
C LEU A 289 -12.76 -12.77 -14.47
N PRO A 290 -11.59 -12.11 -14.46
CA PRO A 290 -10.32 -12.78 -14.76
C PRO A 290 -9.97 -13.89 -13.77
N LEU A 291 -10.59 -13.93 -12.58
CA LEU A 291 -10.45 -15.03 -11.63
C LEU A 291 -10.89 -16.36 -12.23
N TYR A 292 -11.91 -16.38 -13.10
CA TYR A 292 -12.36 -17.62 -13.72
C TYR A 292 -11.27 -18.25 -14.59
N GLY A 293 -10.57 -17.46 -15.43
CA GLY A 293 -9.44 -17.97 -16.21
C GLY A 293 -8.31 -18.46 -15.32
N ILE A 294 -7.94 -17.66 -14.30
CA ILE A 294 -6.91 -18.04 -13.33
C ILE A 294 -7.24 -19.37 -12.64
N LEU A 295 -8.48 -19.56 -12.19
CA LEU A 295 -8.89 -20.80 -11.54
C LEU A 295 -8.90 -21.97 -12.52
N LEU A 296 -9.40 -21.77 -13.74
CA LEU A 296 -9.42 -22.79 -14.80
C LEU A 296 -8.01 -23.31 -15.13
N ASP A 297 -7.05 -22.40 -15.30
CA ASP A 297 -5.65 -22.72 -15.58
C ASP A 297 -4.98 -23.49 -14.41
N ASN A 298 -5.52 -23.36 -13.20
CA ASN A 298 -4.98 -23.95 -11.98
C ASN A 298 -5.84 -25.12 -11.43
N MET A 299 -6.93 -25.52 -12.11
CA MET A 299 -7.86 -26.55 -11.64
C MET A 299 -7.17 -27.83 -11.16
N PRO A 300 -6.20 -28.42 -11.89
CA PRO A 300 -5.56 -29.66 -11.44
C PRO A 300 -4.88 -29.54 -10.09
N ARG A 301 -4.32 -28.36 -9.76
CA ARG A 301 -3.57 -28.12 -8.52
C ARG A 301 -4.48 -27.77 -7.34
N ILE A 302 -5.64 -27.20 -7.63
CA ILE A 302 -6.67 -26.86 -6.65
C ILE A 302 -7.43 -28.13 -6.22
N PHE A 303 -7.79 -28.99 -7.19
CA PHE A 303 -8.63 -30.18 -6.98
C PHE A 303 -7.85 -31.50 -6.98
N MET A 304 -6.52 -31.47 -6.87
CA MET A 304 -5.66 -32.66 -7.02
C MET A 304 -6.00 -33.81 -6.05
N LYS A 305 -6.75 -33.55 -4.98
CA LYS A 305 -7.23 -34.58 -4.04
C LYS A 305 -8.45 -35.37 -4.55
N ASP A 306 -9.25 -34.81 -5.45
CA ASP A 306 -10.51 -35.40 -5.92
C ASP A 306 -10.36 -36.16 -7.25
N PHE A 307 -9.32 -35.87 -8.04
CA PHE A 307 -9.10 -36.52 -9.34
C PHE A 307 -8.17 -37.75 -9.30
N PHE A 308 -7.39 -37.95 -8.24
CA PHE A 308 -6.53 -39.13 -8.08
C PHE A 308 -6.72 -39.82 -6.73
N PRO A 309 -7.84 -40.53 -6.50
CA PRO A 309 -7.96 -41.47 -5.40
C PRO A 309 -7.32 -42.80 -5.82
N PHE A 310 -6.01 -42.85 -6.10
CA PHE A 310 -5.32 -44.12 -6.27
C PHE A 310 -4.05 -44.19 -5.42
N THR A 311 -4.21 -45.01 -4.38
CA THR A 311 -3.22 -45.68 -3.55
C THR A 311 -1.99 -46.13 -4.32
N VAL A 312 -0.80 -45.80 -3.82
CA VAL A 312 0.36 -46.66 -3.95
C VAL A 312 0.73 -47.14 -2.56
N ASN A 313 0.13 -48.27 -2.17
CA ASN A 313 0.78 -49.17 -1.23
C ASN A 313 1.99 -49.76 -1.97
N THR A 314 3.18 -49.21 -1.74
CA THR A 314 4.40 -50.01 -1.89
C THR A 314 4.72 -50.65 -0.55
N SER A 315 3.96 -51.69 -0.24
CA SER A 315 4.43 -52.81 0.55
C SER A 315 4.48 -54.02 -0.38
N ASN A 316 5.67 -54.64 -0.44
CA ASN A 316 6.07 -55.87 -1.14
C ASN A 316 6.70 -55.70 -2.54
N GLN A 317 8.00 -55.37 -2.57
CA GLN A 317 9.09 -56.31 -2.90
C GLN A 317 10.42 -55.75 -2.44
#